data_AF-A0A7V9JPA2-F1
#
_entry.id   AF-A0A7V9JPA2-F1
#
_cell.length_a   1.000
_cell.length_b   1.000
_cell.length_c   1.000
_cell.angle_alpha   90.00
_cell.angle_beta   90.00
_cell.angle_gamma   90.00
#
_symmetry.space_group_name_H-M   'P 1'
#
loop_
_entity.id
_entity.type
_entity.pdbx_description
1 polymer ?
#
loop_
_entity_poly.entity_id
_entity_poly.type
_entity_poly.pdbx_seq_one_letter_code
_entity_poly.pdbx_strand_id
1 'polypeptide(L)' 'QGVLVCSVDAPGLATAGTGDVLTGVVASFLSKGLDPRTAAAAAATAHGVAAGCVPQAAGTIASDVVAALPLALA' A
#
# COMPACT_ATOMS: atom_id res chain seq x y z
N GLN A 1 8.38 -12.77 -18.73
CA GLN A 1 7.47 -11.68 -18.33
C GLN A 1 8.31 -10.52 -17.82
N GLY A 2 7.93 -9.27 -18.12
CA GLY A 2 8.73 -8.09 -17.76
C GLY A 2 8.67 -7.72 -16.26
N VAL A 3 9.25 -6.58 -15.90
CA VAL A 3 9.16 -5.99 -14.56
C VAL A 3 7.88 -5.17 -14.42
N LEU A 4 7.28 -5.13 -13.22
CA LEU A 4 6.22 -4.17 -12.87
C LEU A 4 6.82 -3.10 -11.95
N VAL A 5 6.45 -1.85 -12.19
CA VAL A 5 6.85 -0.71 -11.37
C VAL A 5 5.58 0.04 -10.95
N CYS A 6 5.40 0.23 -9.65
CA CYS A 6 4.38 1.13 -9.12
C CYS A 6 4.94 2.56 -9.18
N SER A 7 4.26 3.45 -9.88
CA SER A 7 4.69 4.84 -10.10
C SER A 7 3.98 5.85 -9.19
N VAL A 8 3.41 5.40 -8.07
CA VAL A 8 2.70 6.27 -7.13
C VAL A 8 3.71 6.98 -6.22
N ASP A 9 3.66 8.31 -6.20
CA ASP A 9 4.49 9.12 -5.29
C ASP A 9 3.95 9.02 -3.86
N ALA A 10 4.73 8.41 -2.97
CA ALA A 10 4.33 8.14 -1.59
C ALA A 10 5.47 8.37 -0.58
N PRO A 11 6.03 9.60 -0.48
CA PRO A 11 7.15 9.88 0.42
C PRO A 11 6.81 9.64 1.90
N GLY A 12 5.52 9.73 2.28
CA GLY A 12 5.04 9.42 3.62
C GLY A 12 5.21 7.96 4.04
N LEU A 13 5.51 7.04 3.10
CA LEU A 13 5.75 5.64 3.41
C LEU A 13 7.15 5.36 3.94
N ALA A 14 8.07 6.33 3.91
CA ALA A 14 9.43 6.19 4.44
C ALA A 14 9.48 6.22 5.98
N THR A 15 8.56 5.51 6.64
CA THR A 15 8.40 5.44 8.09
C THR A 15 8.30 4.00 8.57
N ALA A 16 8.63 3.76 9.85
CA ALA A 16 8.68 2.41 10.39
C ALA A 16 7.29 1.72 10.35
N GLY A 17 7.28 0.45 9.95
CA GLY A 17 6.09 -0.41 9.95
C GLY A 17 5.22 -0.31 8.69
N THR A 18 5.44 0.66 7.79
CA THR A 18 4.68 0.74 6.52
C THR A 18 4.91 -0.47 5.62
N GLY A 19 6.13 -1.05 5.65
CA GLY A 19 6.43 -2.31 4.97
C GLY A 19 5.66 -3.53 5.52
N ASP A 20 5.38 -3.55 6.82
CA ASP A 20 4.54 -4.60 7.44
C ASP A 20 3.08 -4.47 6.97
N VAL A 21 2.59 -3.23 6.83
CA VAL A 21 1.28 -2.95 6.23
C VAL A 21 1.23 -3.45 4.79
N LEU A 22 2.23 -3.11 3.96
CA LEU A 22 2.30 -3.61 2.58
C LEU A 22 2.26 -5.14 2.53
N THR A 23 3.03 -5.81 3.40
CA THR A 23 3.06 -7.28 3.50
C THR A 23 1.67 -7.84 3.83
N GLY A 24 0.96 -7.22 4.76
CA GLY A 24 -0.43 -7.59 5.11
C GLY A 24 -1.40 -7.41 3.95
N VAL A 25 -1.27 -6.33 3.17
CA VAL A 25 -2.12 -6.07 1.99
C VAL A 25 -1.85 -7.11 0.90
N VAL A 26 -0.58 -7.44 0.62
CA VAL A 26 -0.21 -8.52 -0.31
C VAL A 26 -0.84 -9.85 0.14
N ALA A 27 -0.71 -10.20 1.42
CA ALA A 27 -1.30 -11.42 1.97
C ALA A 27 -2.84 -11.44 1.85
N SER A 28 -3.51 -10.31 2.07
CA SER A 28 -4.97 -10.19 1.91
C SER A 28 -5.43 -10.39 0.47
N PHE A 29 -4.65 -9.91 -0.52
CA PHE A 29 -4.97 -10.12 -1.93
C PHE A 29 -4.72 -11.55 -2.38
N LEU A 30 -3.61 -12.14 -1.93
CA LEU A 30 -3.35 -13.57 -2.15
C LEU A 30 -4.46 -14.44 -1.54
N SER A 31 -4.92 -14.13 -0.32
CA SER A 31 -5.99 -14.90 0.33
C SER A 31 -7.35 -14.79 -0.38
N LYS A 32 -7.54 -13.74 -1.19
CA LYS A 32 -8.72 -13.54 -2.04
C LYS A 32 -8.59 -14.21 -3.42
N GLY A 33 -7.49 -14.93 -3.69
CA GLY A 33 -7.29 -15.70 -4.92
C GLY A 33 -6.63 -14.93 -6.06
N LEU A 34 -6.06 -13.75 -5.81
CA LEU A 34 -5.25 -13.06 -6.83
C LEU A 34 -3.96 -13.84 -7.09
N ASP A 35 -3.51 -13.86 -8.34
CA ASP A 35 -2.20 -14.42 -8.66
C ASP A 35 -1.08 -13.58 -8.00
N PRO A 36 0.08 -14.18 -7.66
CA PRO A 36 1.12 -13.48 -6.89
C PRO A 36 1.64 -12.20 -7.55
N ARG A 37 1.72 -12.16 -8.88
CA ARG A 37 2.26 -11.01 -9.60
C ARG A 37 1.27 -9.85 -9.55
N THR A 38 -0.02 -10.13 -9.77
CA THR A 38 -1.09 -9.13 -9.67
C THR A 38 -1.33 -8.70 -8.23
N ALA A 39 -1.29 -9.62 -7.27
CA ALA A 39 -1.43 -9.31 -5.85
C ALA A 39 -0.35 -8.34 -5.37
N ALA A 40 0.92 -8.59 -5.72
CA ALA A 40 2.02 -7.69 -5.37
C ALA A 40 1.86 -6.30 -6.01
N ALA A 41 1.48 -6.24 -7.29
CA ALA A 41 1.31 -4.98 -8.00
C ALA A 41 0.13 -4.17 -7.46
N ALA A 42 -1.03 -4.80 -7.27
CA ALA A 42 -2.22 -4.17 -6.70
C ALA A 42 -1.96 -3.67 -5.28
N ALA A 43 -1.26 -4.46 -4.45
CA ALA A 43 -0.93 -4.06 -3.08
C ALA A 43 0.00 -2.85 -3.05
N ALA A 44 1.04 -2.82 -3.88
CA ALA A 44 1.95 -1.68 -3.99
C ALA A 44 1.22 -0.41 -4.42
N THR A 45 0.30 -0.50 -5.38
CA THR A 45 -0.54 0.63 -5.81
C THR A 45 -1.48 1.10 -4.70
N ALA A 46 -2.24 0.18 -4.08
CA ALA A 46 -3.18 0.52 -3.01
C ALA A 46 -2.47 1.13 -1.80
N HIS A 47 -1.29 0.62 -1.43
CA HIS A 47 -0.48 1.13 -0.34
C HIS A 47 0.02 2.56 -0.60
N GLY A 48 0.48 2.83 -1.83
CA GLY A 48 0.89 4.18 -2.25
C GLY A 48 -0.28 5.17 -2.28
N VAL A 49 -1.43 4.76 -2.84
CA VAL A 49 -2.64 5.61 -2.87
C VAL A 49 -3.13 5.90 -1.45
N ALA A 50 -3.14 4.91 -0.56
CA ALA A 50 -3.52 5.10 0.84
C ALA A 50 -2.61 6.12 1.53
N ALA A 51 -1.30 6.10 1.26
CA ALA A 51 -0.37 7.11 1.78
C ALA A 51 -0.71 8.53 1.30
N GLY A 52 -1.17 8.68 0.05
CA GLY A 52 -1.63 9.96 -0.49
C GLY A 52 -2.91 10.51 0.18
N CYS A 53 -3.71 9.63 0.79
CA CYS A 53 -4.89 10.04 1.57
C CYS A 53 -4.56 10.50 3.00
N VAL A 54 -3.34 10.26 3.50
CA VAL A 54 -2.94 10.65 4.85
C VAL A 54 -2.53 12.13 4.88
N PRO A 55 -3.09 12.96 5.78
CA PRO A 55 -2.68 14.35 5.95
C PRO A 55 -1.20 14.47 6.35
N GLN A 56 -0.44 15.29 5.63
CA GLN A 56 1.02 15.46 5.79
C GLN A 56 1.45 16.27 7.04
N ALA A 57 0.53 16.69 7.91
CA ALA A 57 0.78 17.72 8.91
C ALA A 57 1.70 17.30 10.09
N ALA A 58 1.87 16.00 10.36
CA ALA A 58 2.61 15.52 11.54
C ALA A 58 3.55 14.31 11.27
N GLY A 59 3.72 13.92 10.01
CA GLY A 59 4.38 12.68 9.62
C GLY A 59 3.42 11.47 9.64
N THR A 60 3.57 10.58 8.67
CA THR A 60 2.71 9.41 8.48
C THR A 60 3.23 8.22 9.29
N ILE A 61 2.39 7.58 10.10
CA ILE A 61 2.71 6.30 10.72
C ILE A 61 1.95 5.15 10.05
N ALA A 62 2.40 3.92 10.28
CA ALA A 62 1.82 2.72 9.65
C ALA A 62 0.29 2.60 9.86
N SER A 63 -0.22 2.94 11.04
CA SER A 63 -1.65 2.87 11.34
C SER A 63 -2.48 3.89 10.54
N ASP A 64 -1.91 5.03 10.15
CA ASP A 64 -2.61 6.01 9.32
C ASP A 64 -2.85 5.43 7.93
N VAL A 65 -1.84 4.74 7.39
CA VAL A 65 -1.95 4.04 6.10
C VAL A 65 -3.02 2.95 6.17
N VAL A 66 -3.06 2.18 7.26
CA VAL A 66 -4.11 1.17 7.47
C VAL A 66 -5.50 1.81 7.50
N ALA A 67 -5.66 2.93 8.20
CA ALA A 67 -6.94 3.65 8.27
C ALA A 67 -7.36 4.24 6.90
N ALA A 68 -6.40 4.58 6.05
CA ALA A 68 -6.63 5.11 4.71
C ALA A 68 -6.87 4.04 3.62
N LEU A 69 -6.51 2.77 3.85
CA LEU A 69 -6.68 1.69 2.88
C LEU A 69 -8.11 1.56 2.30
N PRO A 70 -9.19 1.67 3.10
CA PRO A 70 -10.55 1.63 2.55
C PRO A 70 -10.83 2.74 1.52
N LEU A 71 -10.27 3.94 1.70
CA LEU A 71 -10.42 5.04 0.75
C LEU A 71 -9.64 4.78 -0.54
N ALA A 72 -8.47 4.14 -0.45
CA ALA A 72 -7.65 3.78 -1.60
C ALA A 72 -8.21 2.64 -2.44
N LEU A 73 -9.15 1.86 -1.89
CA LEU A 73 -9.75 0.67 -2.50
C LEU A 73 -11.22 0.87 -2.89
N ALA A 74 -11.79 2.04 -2.62
CA ALA A 74 -13.16 2.42 -3.01
C ALA A 74 -13.24 2.75 -4.50
#